data_AF-A0A849RY02-F1
#
_entry.id   AF-A0A849RY02-F1
#
_cell.length_a   1.000
_cell.length_b   1.000
_cell.length_c   1.000
_cell.angle_alpha   90.00
_cell.angle_beta   90.00
_cell.angle_gamma   90.00
#
_symmetry.space_group_name_H-M   'P 1'
#
loop_
_entity.id
_entity.type
_entity.pdbx_description
1 polymer ?
#
loop_
_entity_poly.entity_id
_entity_poly.type
_entity_poly.pdbx_seq_one_letter_code
_entity_poly.pdbx_strand_id
1 'polypeptide(L)'
;MNNHHYLGLALAACLGMASAPLLAETAIPAAPAPITAPIESAADHKAAAALHQQHADYHKAQAAHHRSVADVYGKTDKHGLKKQHEALATHEDALAKEHAKTAATHEKLANPK
;
A
#
# COMPACT_ATOMS: atom_id res chain seq x y z
N MET A 1 -25.33 -15.05 -14.30
CA MET A 1 -24.42 -14.13 -15.03
C MET A 1 -24.82 -12.71 -14.66
N ASN A 2 -24.04 -11.77 -14.14
CA ASN A 2 -22.67 -11.66 -13.64
C ASN A 2 -22.72 -10.45 -12.68
N ASN A 3 -22.35 -10.58 -11.40
CA ASN A 3 -22.43 -9.48 -10.42
C ASN A 3 -21.06 -9.23 -9.79
N HIS A 4 -20.22 -8.37 -10.39
CA HIS A 4 -18.95 -7.97 -9.77
C HIS A 4 -18.56 -6.51 -10.12
N HIS A 5 -19.32 -5.51 -9.67
CA HIS A 5 -18.96 -4.08 -9.81
C HIS A 5 -19.00 -3.31 -8.47
N TYR A 6 -18.79 -3.97 -7.34
CA TYR A 6 -18.83 -3.34 -6.01
C TYR A 6 -17.55 -3.52 -5.19
N LEU A 7 -16.38 -3.42 -5.82
CA LEU A 7 -15.09 -3.43 -5.08
C LEU A 7 -14.46 -2.03 -4.95
N GLY A 8 -14.96 -1.02 -5.67
CA GLY A 8 -14.30 0.28 -5.79
C GLY A 8 -14.79 1.40 -4.85
N LEU A 9 -15.82 1.17 -4.04
CA LEU A 9 -16.54 2.28 -3.35
C LEU A 9 -16.66 2.14 -1.83
N ALA A 10 -15.74 1.42 -1.18
CA ALA A 10 -15.71 1.33 0.29
C ALA A 10 -14.59 2.16 0.95
N LEU A 11 -13.68 2.75 0.16
CA LEU A 11 -12.43 3.33 0.67
C LEU A 11 -12.45 4.87 0.83
N ALA A 12 -13.60 5.45 1.19
CA ALA A 12 -13.76 6.90 1.34
C ALA A 12 -14.12 7.36 2.76
N ALA A 13 -13.96 6.51 3.78
CA ALA A 13 -14.38 6.83 5.14
C ALA A 13 -13.32 6.45 6.19
N CYS A 14 -12.17 7.13 6.19
CA CYS A 14 -11.24 7.15 7.34
C CYS A 14 -10.40 8.44 7.41
N LEU A 15 -10.88 9.55 6.85
CA LEU A 15 -10.26 10.87 7.08
C LEU A 15 -10.99 11.56 8.21
N GLY A 16 -10.50 11.38 9.43
CA GLY A 16 -10.92 12.14 10.59
C GLY A 16 -10.86 11.33 11.87
N MET A 17 -9.78 11.49 12.63
CA MET A 17 -9.80 12.09 13.97
C MET A 17 -8.55 11.71 14.80
N ALA A 18 -8.08 12.73 15.52
CA ALA A 18 -7.43 12.71 16.82
C ALA A 18 -5.92 12.42 16.91
N SER A 19 -5.24 13.50 17.28
CA SER A 19 -3.96 13.63 17.96
C SER A 19 -3.70 12.66 19.13
N ALA A 20 -2.49 12.10 19.17
CA ALA A 20 -1.61 12.08 20.34
C ALA A 20 -0.17 11.82 19.85
N PRO A 21 0.86 12.54 20.32
CA PRO A 21 2.25 12.19 20.04
C PRO A 21 2.69 11.15 21.08
N LEU A 22 3.14 9.97 20.65
CA LEU A 22 4.27 9.24 21.25
C LEU A 22 4.34 7.81 20.67
N LEU A 23 5.58 7.38 20.44
CA LEU A 23 6.09 6.00 20.26
C LEU A 23 6.42 5.60 18.81
N ALA A 24 7.73 5.66 18.52
CA ALA A 24 8.41 5.03 17.40
C ALA A 24 7.66 5.15 16.07
N GLU A 25 7.46 6.39 15.61
CA GLU A 25 7.21 6.63 14.19
C GLU A 25 8.44 6.13 13.43
N THR A 26 8.40 4.88 12.98
CA THR A 26 9.00 4.58 11.68
C THR A 26 8.32 5.54 10.72
N ALA A 27 9.03 6.62 10.38
CA ALA A 27 8.54 7.62 9.44
C ALA A 27 8.01 6.87 8.22
N ILE A 28 6.70 6.94 8.00
CA ILE A 28 6.11 6.34 6.82
C ILE A 28 6.64 7.19 5.65
N PRO A 29 7.27 6.57 4.63
CA PRO A 29 7.72 7.31 3.46
C PRO A 29 6.54 8.06 2.85
N ALA A 30 6.80 9.22 2.24
CA ALA A 30 5.73 9.97 1.58
C ALA A 30 5.03 9.09 0.54
N ALA A 31 3.70 9.23 0.44
CA ALA A 31 2.91 8.51 -0.56
C ALA A 31 3.46 8.84 -1.96
N PRO A 32 3.74 7.83 -2.81
CA PRO A 32 4.25 8.08 -4.15
C PRO A 32 3.19 8.75 -5.03
N ALA A 33 3.64 9.39 -6.11
CA ALA A 33 2.76 10.04 -7.07
C ALA A 33 1.75 9.04 -7.68
N PRO A 34 0.53 9.48 -8.00
CA PRO A 34 -0.45 8.64 -8.67
C PRO A 34 0.02 8.28 -10.09
N ILE A 35 -0.29 7.05 -10.52
CA ILE A 35 0.05 6.57 -11.86
C ILE A 35 -1.10 6.96 -12.80
N THR A 36 -0.93 8.05 -13.54
CA THR A 36 -2.00 8.63 -14.39
C THR A 36 -1.59 8.83 -15.85
N ALA A 37 -0.31 8.67 -16.17
CA ALA A 37 0.18 8.86 -17.53
C ALA A 37 -0.21 7.69 -18.44
N PRO A 38 -0.67 7.95 -19.67
CA PRO A 38 -0.73 6.94 -20.72
C PRO A 38 0.64 6.30 -20.93
N ILE A 39 0.67 5.00 -21.24
CA ILE A 39 1.91 4.25 -21.48
C ILE A 39 1.97 3.92 -22.96
N GLU A 40 2.85 4.61 -23.68
CA GLU A 40 2.93 4.55 -25.15
C GLU A 40 4.31 4.06 -25.64
N SER A 41 5.31 4.03 -24.76
CA SER A 41 6.68 3.68 -25.11
C SER A 41 7.37 2.80 -24.07
N ALA A 42 8.50 2.20 -24.46
CA ALA A 42 9.38 1.48 -23.55
C ALA A 42 9.91 2.36 -22.41
N ALA A 43 10.14 3.66 -22.68
CA ALA A 43 10.54 4.62 -21.66
C ALA A 43 9.43 4.84 -20.61
N ASP A 44 8.17 4.90 -21.06
CA ASP A 44 7.00 5.02 -20.18
C ASP A 44 6.83 3.76 -19.33
N HIS A 45 7.05 2.58 -19.92
CA HIS A 45 7.08 1.34 -19.15
C HIS A 45 8.18 1.37 -18.08
N LYS A 46 9.39 1.86 -18.37
CA LYS A 46 10.45 1.98 -17.37
C LYS A 46 10.08 2.95 -16.24
N ALA A 47 9.46 4.09 -16.57
CA ALA A 47 8.99 5.06 -15.58
C ALA A 47 7.86 4.47 -14.71
N ALA A 48 6.89 3.79 -15.33
CA ALA A 48 5.80 3.11 -14.63
C ALA A 48 6.34 2.01 -13.70
N ALA A 49 7.33 1.22 -14.14
CA ALA A 49 7.98 0.22 -13.29
C ALA A 49 8.58 0.84 -12.03
N ALA A 50 9.30 1.96 -12.17
CA ALA A 50 9.88 2.67 -11.03
C ALA A 50 8.81 3.22 -10.08
N LEU A 51 7.72 3.81 -10.60
CA LEU A 51 6.61 4.29 -9.78
C LEU A 51 5.93 3.14 -9.03
N HIS A 52 5.61 2.03 -9.70
CA HIS A 52 5.06 0.85 -9.04
C HIS A 52 6.00 0.29 -7.98
N GLN A 53 7.32 0.33 -8.19
CA GLN A 53 8.28 -0.08 -7.16
C GLN A 53 8.23 0.85 -5.93
N GLN A 54 8.13 2.17 -6.14
CA GLN A 54 7.94 3.13 -5.04
C GLN A 54 6.66 2.86 -4.25
N HIS A 55 5.54 2.56 -4.93
CA HIS A 55 4.29 2.14 -4.28
C HIS A 55 4.45 0.84 -3.51
N ALA A 56 5.16 -0.15 -4.06
CA ALA A 56 5.41 -1.41 -3.37
C ALA A 56 6.16 -1.19 -2.04
N ASP A 57 7.17 -0.33 -2.04
CA ASP A 57 7.97 -0.07 -0.86
C ASP A 57 7.23 0.83 0.15
N TYR A 58 6.41 1.78 -0.31
CA TYR A 58 5.49 2.54 0.52
C TYR A 58 4.52 1.63 1.27
N HIS A 59 3.84 0.72 0.57
CA HIS A 59 2.88 -0.21 1.18
C HIS A 59 3.56 -1.20 2.15
N LYS A 60 4.80 -1.67 1.86
CA LYS A 60 5.57 -2.46 2.84
C LYS A 60 5.84 -1.68 4.14
N ALA A 61 6.18 -0.40 4.02
CA ALA A 61 6.42 0.45 5.19
C ALA A 61 5.13 0.67 5.99
N GLN A 62 3.99 0.90 5.33
CA GLN A 62 2.68 0.97 6.01
C GLN A 62 2.32 -0.35 6.70
N ALA A 63 2.57 -1.49 6.06
CA ALA A 63 2.34 -2.80 6.66
C ALA A 63 3.18 -2.99 7.93
N ALA A 64 4.46 -2.62 7.90
CA ALA A 64 5.34 -2.66 9.07
C ALA A 64 4.85 -1.71 10.18
N HIS A 65 4.43 -0.50 9.83
CA HIS A 65 3.84 0.45 10.78
C HIS A 65 2.61 -0.15 11.46
N HIS A 66 1.65 -0.70 10.71
CA HIS A 66 0.45 -1.29 11.30
C HIS A 66 0.75 -2.52 12.16
N ARG A 67 1.73 -3.36 11.81
CA ARG A 67 2.20 -4.44 12.69
C ARG A 67 2.73 -3.91 14.01
N SER A 68 3.56 -2.88 13.97
CA SER A 68 4.10 -2.22 15.17
C SER A 68 2.96 -1.68 16.06
N VAL A 69 1.97 -1.03 15.47
CA VAL A 69 0.79 -0.53 16.20
C VAL A 69 -0.04 -1.68 16.79
N ALA A 70 -0.24 -2.77 16.03
CA ALA A 70 -0.92 -3.96 16.53
C ALA A 70 -0.19 -4.59 17.72
N ASP A 71 1.15 -4.63 17.71
CA ASP A 71 1.95 -5.13 18.82
C ASP A 71 1.80 -4.26 20.08
N VAL A 72 1.74 -2.93 19.91
CA VAL A 72 1.45 -2.01 21.02
C VAL A 72 0.05 -2.29 21.59
N TYR A 73 -0.97 -2.40 20.72
CA TYR A 73 -2.32 -2.71 21.19
C TYR A 73 -2.45 -4.11 21.77
N GLY A 74 -1.63 -5.08 21.34
CA GLY A 74 -1.59 -6.43 21.91
C GLY A 74 -0.99 -6.50 23.31
N LYS A 75 -0.13 -5.53 23.66
CA LYS A 75 0.39 -5.34 25.03
C LYS A 75 -0.62 -4.63 25.95
N THR A 76 -1.75 -4.19 25.41
CA THR A 76 -2.86 -3.60 26.14
C THR A 76 -4.09 -4.50 25.97
N ASP A 77 -5.11 -4.41 26.81
CA ASP A 77 -6.35 -5.23 26.66
C ASP A 77 -7.23 -4.75 25.47
N LYS A 78 -6.65 -4.07 24.47
CA LYS A 78 -7.32 -3.50 23.30
C LYS A 78 -7.31 -4.47 22.11
N HIS A 79 -7.76 -5.70 22.33
CA HIS A 79 -7.72 -6.77 21.32
C HIS A 79 -8.46 -6.43 20.01
N GLY A 80 -9.51 -5.60 20.07
CA GLY A 80 -10.23 -5.14 18.87
C GLY A 80 -9.36 -4.30 17.94
N LEU A 81 -8.63 -3.32 18.49
CA LEU A 81 -7.72 -2.46 17.72
C LEU A 81 -6.53 -3.25 17.19
N LYS A 82 -6.00 -4.20 17.98
CA LYS A 82 -4.96 -5.12 17.50
C LYS A 82 -5.39 -5.82 16.20
N LYS A 83 -6.57 -6.47 16.21
CA LYS A 83 -7.08 -7.19 15.03
C LYS A 83 -7.27 -6.28 13.81
N GLN A 84 -7.74 -5.05 14.04
CA GLN A 84 -7.89 -4.06 12.96
C GLN A 84 -6.54 -3.72 12.32
N HIS A 85 -5.51 -3.45 13.12
CA HIS A 85 -4.18 -3.15 12.60
C HIS A 85 -3.49 -4.37 11.96
N GLU A 86 -3.72 -5.59 12.44
CA GLU A 86 -3.26 -6.82 11.76
C GLU A 86 -3.91 -6.98 10.39
N ALA A 87 -5.21 -6.68 10.27
CA ALA A 87 -5.92 -6.69 9.00
C ALA A 87 -5.39 -5.62 8.03
N LEU A 88 -5.16 -4.40 8.52
CA LEU A 88 -4.55 -3.33 7.72
C LEU A 88 -3.15 -3.73 7.25
N ALA A 89 -2.30 -4.27 8.13
CA ALA A 89 -0.97 -4.74 7.73
C ALA A 89 -1.02 -5.81 6.64
N THR A 90 -1.98 -6.73 6.72
CA THR A 90 -2.18 -7.78 5.70
C THR A 90 -2.62 -7.19 4.37
N HIS A 91 -3.51 -6.19 4.40
CA HIS A 91 -3.97 -5.48 3.21
C HIS A 91 -2.82 -4.72 2.53
N GLU A 92 -2.04 -3.96 3.30
CA GLU A 92 -0.87 -3.23 2.81
C GLU A 92 0.18 -4.17 2.19
N ASP A 93 0.45 -5.32 2.81
CA ASP A 93 1.30 -6.37 2.24
C ASP A 93 0.79 -6.90 0.89
N ALA A 94 -0.53 -7.01 0.72
CA ALA A 94 -1.13 -7.45 -0.53
C ALA A 94 -0.95 -6.40 -1.63
N LEU A 95 -1.19 -5.13 -1.31
CA LEU A 95 -0.93 -4.01 -2.23
C LEU A 95 0.55 -3.94 -2.62
N ALA A 96 1.46 -4.11 -1.66
CA ALA A 96 2.89 -4.14 -1.94
C ALA A 96 3.27 -5.22 -2.96
N LYS A 97 2.70 -6.43 -2.83
CA LYS A 97 2.93 -7.54 -3.77
C LYS A 97 2.34 -7.26 -5.15
N GLU A 98 1.15 -6.66 -5.21
CA GLU A 98 0.52 -6.28 -6.47
C GLU A 98 1.36 -5.25 -7.23
N HIS A 99 1.76 -4.17 -6.54
CA HIS A 99 2.63 -3.16 -7.12
C HIS A 99 3.98 -3.72 -7.57
N ALA A 100 4.63 -4.59 -6.79
CA ALA A 100 5.88 -5.23 -7.20
C ALA A 100 5.72 -6.12 -8.44
N LYS A 101 4.61 -6.87 -8.53
CA LYS A 101 4.30 -7.70 -9.71
C LYS A 101 4.06 -6.84 -10.95
N THR A 102 3.34 -5.73 -10.80
CA THR A 102 3.08 -4.79 -11.87
C THR A 102 4.37 -4.10 -12.32
N ALA A 103 5.24 -3.71 -11.40
CA ALA A 103 6.57 -3.19 -11.71
C ALA A 103 7.38 -4.16 -12.59
N ALA A 104 7.44 -5.43 -12.20
CA ALA A 104 8.12 -6.47 -12.98
C ALA A 104 7.50 -6.71 -14.36
N THR A 105 6.19 -6.44 -14.53
CA THR A 105 5.51 -6.52 -15.81
C THR A 105 5.93 -5.37 -16.72
N HIS A 106 5.94 -4.14 -16.20
CA HIS A 106 6.42 -2.97 -16.92
C HIS A 106 7.91 -3.09 -17.28
N GLU A 107 8.76 -3.62 -16.40
CA GLU A 107 10.19 -3.81 -16.70
C GLU A 107 10.43 -4.74 -17.88
N LYS A 108 9.63 -5.82 -18.01
CA LYS A 108 9.68 -6.74 -19.15
C LYS A 108 9.22 -6.05 -20.45
N LEU A 109 8.20 -5.22 -20.38
CA LEU A 109 7.67 -4.48 -21.53
C LEU A 109 8.61 -3.34 -21.97
N ALA A 110 9.38 -2.78 -21.05
CA ALA A 110 10.43 -1.80 -21.36
C ALA A 110 11.63 -2.41 -22.08
N ASN A 111 11.90 -3.71 -21.87
CA ASN A 111 13.03 -4.44 -22.46
C ASN A 111 12.53 -5.72 -23.16
N PRO A 112 11.78 -5.60 -24.27
CA PRO A 112 11.36 -6.76 -25.04
C PRO A 112 12.60 -7.47 -25.59
N LYS A 113 12.66 -8.80 -25.41
CA LYS A 113 13.73 -9.64 -25.95
C LYS A 113 13.71 -9.68 -27.48
#